data_AF-A0A6A7LIB7-F1
#
_entry.id   AF-A0A6A7LIB7-F1
#
_cell.length_a   1.000
_cell.length_b   1.000
_cell.length_c   1.000
_cell.angle_alpha   90.00
_cell.angle_beta   90.00
_cell.angle_gamma   90.00
#
_symmetry.space_group_name_H-M   'P 1'
#
loop_
_entity.id
_entity.type
_entity.pdbx_description
1 polymer ?
#
loop_
_entity_poly.entity_id
_entity_poly.type
_entity_poly.pdbx_seq_one_letter_code
_entity_poly.pdbx_strand_id
1 'polypeptide(L)'
;MGSRIPSTIRKEVIRDWLDGLTREKIASKNQIGAATVSSIISDLLREVAVNLRRNSLSLGDFASSFRLRTKMAEWEIAEDAQIEDFIEAVNVYCFRAELPPGDFVDMVHKVASIANLSKTPVDRLPSKILKEQRRLRSYQNRVKLIRNLTEVLLSQYQATKDDLADYKNNKPLLIDENKRVKIENEILKKESSALRKKNSEQYMELYTYRYDEMISENELKKLDLKWLPHEGRISVKELHGIAHEIYHSPSKYIDIIRQIRQKMAEKVAA
;
A
#
# COMPACT_ATOMS: atom_id res chain seq x y z
N MET A 1 -8.71 32.75 -89.06
CA MET A 1 -7.37 33.38 -88.88
C MET A 1 -6.81 32.95 -87.52
N GLY A 2 -6.46 31.66 -87.36
CA GLY A 2 -5.99 31.11 -86.09
C GLY A 2 -4.47 31.13 -86.04
N SER A 3 -3.87 32.28 -85.73
CA SER A 3 -2.44 32.36 -85.44
C SER A 3 -2.14 31.52 -84.20
N ARG A 4 -1.23 30.55 -84.32
CA ARG A 4 -0.68 29.82 -83.17
C ARG A 4 -0.06 30.86 -82.22
N ILE A 5 -0.70 31.08 -81.08
CA ILE A 5 -0.14 31.90 -80.00
C ILE A 5 1.24 31.33 -79.63
N PRO A 6 2.31 32.15 -79.61
CA PRO A 6 3.63 31.70 -79.21
C PRO A 6 3.63 31.01 -77.83
N SER A 7 4.42 29.95 -77.69
CA SER A 7 4.50 29.17 -76.45
C SER A 7 5.04 29.98 -75.27
N THR A 8 5.87 30.99 -75.53
CA THR A 8 6.38 31.95 -74.53
C THR A 8 5.25 32.77 -73.92
N ILE A 9 4.42 33.41 -74.76
CA ILE A 9 3.25 34.18 -74.31
C ILE A 9 2.28 33.28 -73.53
N ARG A 10 2.07 32.04 -74.00
CA ARG A 10 1.22 31.06 -73.29
C ARG A 10 1.73 30.79 -71.87
N LYS A 11 3.04 30.57 -71.70
CA LYS A 11 3.66 30.34 -70.38
C LYS A 11 3.56 31.55 -69.45
N GLU A 12 3.76 32.76 -69.99
CA GLU A 12 3.66 34.01 -69.22
C GLU A 12 2.23 34.27 -68.75
N VAL A 13 1.24 34.09 -69.63
CA VAL A 13 -0.19 34.19 -69.27
C VAL A 13 -0.56 33.21 -68.16
N ILE A 14 -0.07 31.96 -68.24
CA ILE A 14 -0.33 30.94 -67.20
C ILE A 14 0.32 31.33 -65.88
N ARG A 15 1.58 31.77 -65.89
CA ARG A 15 2.28 32.20 -64.67
C ARG A 15 1.57 33.38 -64.03
N ASP A 16 1.28 34.42 -64.81
CA ASP A 16 0.60 35.62 -64.32
C ASP A 16 -0.80 35.31 -63.76
N TRP A 17 -1.50 34.34 -64.34
CA TRP A 17 -2.78 33.86 -63.82
C TRP A 17 -2.63 33.09 -62.51
N LEU A 18 -1.63 32.21 -62.39
CA LEU A 18 -1.31 31.50 -61.15
C LEU A 18 -0.86 32.44 -60.02
N ASP A 19 -0.23 33.56 -60.36
CA ASP A 19 0.14 34.64 -59.43
C ASP A 19 -1.07 35.50 -59.00
N GLY A 20 -2.26 35.23 -59.53
CA GLY A 20 -3.52 35.91 -59.16
C GLY A 20 -3.76 37.25 -59.85
N LEU A 21 -3.09 37.52 -60.99
CA LEU A 21 -3.34 38.74 -61.75
C LEU A 21 -4.69 38.69 -62.50
N THR A 22 -5.36 39.83 -62.62
CA THR A 22 -6.63 39.92 -63.34
C THR A 22 -6.45 39.76 -64.85
N ARG A 23 -7.45 39.20 -65.51
CA ARG A 23 -7.45 38.94 -66.96
C ARG A 23 -7.03 40.17 -67.79
N GLU A 24 -7.56 41.33 -67.43
CA GLU A 24 -7.30 42.60 -68.12
C GLU A 24 -5.85 43.06 -67.94
N LYS A 25 -5.27 42.84 -66.75
CA LYS A 25 -3.87 43.17 -66.46
C LYS A 25 -2.91 42.24 -67.20
N ILE A 26 -3.24 40.96 -67.27
CA ILE A 26 -2.48 39.96 -68.06
C ILE A 26 -2.52 40.31 -69.55
N ALA A 27 -3.70 40.64 -70.07
CA ALA A 27 -3.90 41.02 -71.46
C ALA A 27 -3.06 42.25 -71.85
N SER A 28 -3.10 43.29 -71.01
CA SER A 28 -2.29 44.51 -71.20
C SER A 28 -0.79 44.23 -71.16
N LYS A 29 -0.33 43.49 -70.13
CA LYS A 29 1.08 43.16 -69.93
C LYS A 29 1.68 42.35 -71.09
N ASN A 30 0.90 41.40 -71.62
CA ASN A 30 1.34 40.50 -72.68
C ASN A 30 0.95 41.00 -74.10
N GLN A 31 0.35 42.20 -74.21
CA GLN A 31 -0.10 42.81 -75.46
C GLN A 31 -1.02 41.89 -76.29
N ILE A 32 -1.92 41.17 -75.64
CA ILE A 32 -2.90 40.27 -76.27
C ILE A 32 -4.33 40.63 -75.89
N GLY A 33 -5.32 40.14 -76.64
CA GLY A 33 -6.72 40.32 -76.30
C GLY A 33 -7.12 39.55 -75.02
N ALA A 34 -8.02 40.11 -74.22
CA ALA A 34 -8.56 39.44 -73.02
C ALA A 34 -9.26 38.10 -73.36
N ALA A 35 -9.88 38.00 -74.53
CA ALA A 35 -10.45 36.74 -75.03
C ALA A 35 -9.37 35.67 -75.26
N THR A 36 -8.18 36.09 -75.73
CA THR A 36 -7.02 35.21 -75.92
C THR A 36 -6.51 34.67 -74.58
N VAL A 37 -6.47 35.51 -73.53
CA VAL A 37 -6.14 35.09 -72.16
C VAL A 37 -7.12 34.03 -71.66
N SER A 38 -8.44 34.28 -71.78
CA SER A 38 -9.48 33.32 -71.41
C SER A 38 -9.37 32.00 -72.17
N SER A 39 -9.04 32.06 -73.47
CA SER A 39 -8.83 30.86 -74.30
C SER A 39 -7.65 30.03 -73.81
N ILE A 40 -6.50 30.67 -73.52
CA ILE A 40 -5.30 30.00 -73.01
C ILE A 40 -5.59 29.29 -71.67
N ILE A 41 -6.27 29.97 -70.75
CA ILE A 41 -6.59 29.40 -69.42
C ILE A 41 -7.56 28.23 -69.57
N SER A 42 -8.60 28.38 -70.41
CA SER A 42 -9.56 27.30 -70.68
C SER A 42 -8.89 26.06 -71.26
N ASP A 43 -7.99 26.26 -72.23
CA ASP A 43 -7.19 25.17 -72.83
C ASP A 43 -6.32 24.47 -71.79
N LEU A 44 -5.65 25.23 -70.90
CA LEU A 44 -4.85 24.67 -69.80
C LEU A 44 -5.72 23.84 -68.85
N LEU A 45 -6.84 24.39 -68.39
CA LEU A 45 -7.74 23.69 -67.47
C LEU A 45 -8.29 22.40 -68.10
N ARG A 46 -8.59 22.44 -69.40
CA ARG A 46 -9.00 21.25 -70.15
C ARG A 46 -7.88 20.22 -70.24
N GLU A 47 -6.66 20.64 -70.53
CA GLU A 47 -5.49 19.76 -70.60
C GLU A 47 -5.21 19.10 -69.24
N VAL A 48 -5.24 19.88 -68.15
CA VAL A 48 -5.11 19.36 -66.77
C VAL A 48 -6.23 18.37 -66.46
N ALA A 49 -7.49 18.69 -66.77
CA ALA A 49 -8.62 17.79 -66.54
C ALA A 49 -8.51 16.48 -67.34
N VAL A 50 -8.03 16.55 -68.59
CA VAL A 50 -7.78 15.36 -69.41
C VAL A 50 -6.64 14.53 -68.82
N ASN A 51 -5.55 15.15 -68.38
CA ASN A 51 -4.42 14.46 -67.78
C ASN A 51 -4.78 13.81 -66.44
N LEU A 52 -5.57 14.48 -65.59
CA LEU A 52 -6.10 13.91 -64.37
C LEU A 52 -6.95 12.66 -64.68
N ARG A 53 -7.90 12.79 -65.61
CA ARG A 53 -8.77 11.67 -66.01
C ARG A 53 -7.99 10.49 -66.62
N ARG A 54 -6.96 10.76 -67.43
CA ARG A 54 -6.11 9.71 -68.04
C ARG A 54 -5.35 8.90 -67.01
N ASN A 55 -4.96 9.52 -65.90
CA ASN A 55 -4.26 8.86 -64.80
C ASN A 55 -5.21 8.36 -63.70
N SER A 56 -6.53 8.37 -63.94
CA SER A 56 -7.55 8.03 -62.94
C SER A 56 -7.47 8.87 -61.67
N LEU A 57 -6.96 10.10 -61.77
CA LEU A 57 -6.82 11.05 -60.67
C LEU A 57 -8.00 12.02 -60.65
N SER A 58 -8.43 12.38 -59.46
CA SER A 58 -9.36 13.47 -59.20
C SER A 58 -8.62 14.74 -58.77
N LEU A 59 -9.33 15.87 -58.74
CA LEU A 59 -8.81 17.11 -58.16
C LEU A 59 -8.50 16.94 -56.66
N GLY A 60 -9.22 16.06 -55.96
CA GLY A 60 -8.96 15.73 -54.56
C GLY A 60 -7.64 14.99 -54.37
N ASP A 61 -7.26 14.12 -55.31
CA ASP A 61 -5.97 13.42 -55.29
C ASP A 61 -4.83 14.41 -55.49
N PHE A 62 -4.98 15.33 -56.45
CA PHE A 62 -4.01 16.40 -56.66
C PHE A 62 -3.83 17.30 -55.43
N ALA A 63 -4.94 17.68 -54.77
CA ALA A 63 -4.89 18.43 -53.52
C ALA A 63 -4.21 17.64 -52.38
N SER A 64 -4.33 16.32 -52.37
CA SER A 64 -3.66 15.46 -51.39
C SER A 64 -2.16 15.37 -51.65
N SER A 65 -1.74 15.23 -52.91
CA SER A 65 -0.33 15.29 -53.31
C SER A 65 0.30 16.63 -52.92
N PHE A 66 -0.40 17.74 -53.11
CA PHE A 66 0.08 19.06 -52.69
C PHE A 66 0.28 19.15 -51.17
N ARG A 67 -0.69 18.68 -50.38
CA ARG A 67 -0.57 18.64 -48.91
C ARG A 67 0.60 17.78 -48.44
N LEU A 68 0.80 16.62 -49.08
CA LEU A 68 1.92 15.72 -48.78
C LEU A 68 3.25 16.41 -49.08
N ARG A 69 3.38 17.00 -50.27
CA ARG A 69 4.54 17.81 -50.67
C ARG A 69 4.86 18.92 -49.69
N THR A 70 3.85 19.67 -49.21
CA THR A 70 4.05 20.71 -48.20
C THR A 70 4.62 20.12 -46.89
N LYS A 71 4.07 18.99 -46.42
CA LYS A 71 4.56 18.34 -45.19
C LYS A 71 5.99 17.81 -45.34
N MET A 72 6.32 17.27 -46.51
CA MET A 72 7.67 16.79 -46.80
C MET A 72 8.68 17.95 -46.83
N ALA A 73 8.31 19.07 -47.44
CA ALA A 73 9.13 20.29 -47.43
C ALA A 73 9.33 20.86 -46.02
N GLU A 74 8.28 20.85 -45.18
CA GLU A 74 8.38 21.24 -43.75
C GLU A 74 9.35 20.34 -42.96
N TRP A 75 9.51 19.08 -43.37
CA TRP A 75 10.37 18.10 -42.71
C TRP A 75 11.73 17.93 -43.39
N GLU A 76 12.02 18.75 -44.41
CA GLU A 76 13.26 18.69 -45.20
C GLU A 76 13.51 17.30 -45.83
N ILE A 77 12.44 16.56 -46.15
CA ILE A 77 12.50 15.25 -46.81
C ILE A 77 12.60 15.47 -48.32
N ALA A 78 13.61 14.89 -48.96
CA ALA A 78 13.78 14.97 -50.41
C ALA A 78 12.63 14.23 -51.12
N GLU A 79 11.94 14.90 -52.06
CA GLU A 79 10.69 14.41 -52.65
C GLU A 79 10.82 13.07 -53.37
N ASP A 80 11.92 12.84 -54.09
CA ASP A 80 11.93 11.82 -55.13
C ASP A 80 12.61 10.50 -54.70
N ALA A 81 13.88 10.52 -54.29
CA ALA A 81 14.58 9.25 -54.03
C ALA A 81 14.19 8.60 -52.69
N GLN A 82 14.11 9.38 -51.61
CA GLN A 82 13.99 8.82 -50.26
C GLN A 82 12.61 8.21 -49.97
N ILE A 83 11.54 8.80 -50.53
CA ILE A 83 10.19 8.30 -50.34
C ILE A 83 9.94 7.09 -51.24
N GLU A 84 10.39 7.10 -52.49
CA GLU A 84 10.28 5.93 -53.36
C GLU A 84 11.06 4.74 -52.78
N ASP A 85 12.30 4.96 -52.34
CA ASP A 85 13.12 3.93 -51.67
C ASP A 85 12.43 3.40 -50.41
N PHE A 86 11.79 4.27 -49.63
CA PHE A 86 11.04 3.87 -48.44
C PHE A 86 9.81 3.04 -48.79
N ILE A 87 9.01 3.47 -49.79
CA ILE A 87 7.82 2.74 -50.24
C ILE A 87 8.23 1.36 -50.74
N GLU A 88 9.31 1.26 -51.51
CA GLU A 88 9.82 -0.02 -52.00
C GLU A 88 10.33 -0.90 -50.85
N ALA A 89 11.06 -0.34 -49.89
CA ALA A 89 11.51 -1.06 -48.71
C ALA A 89 10.33 -1.60 -47.87
N VAL A 90 9.27 -0.80 -47.71
CA VAL A 90 8.03 -1.23 -47.06
C VAL A 90 7.36 -2.34 -47.85
N ASN A 91 7.28 -2.23 -49.18
CA ASN A 91 6.69 -3.24 -50.04
C ASN A 91 7.44 -4.58 -49.95
N VAL A 92 8.78 -4.55 -50.01
CA VAL A 92 9.63 -5.74 -49.85
C VAL A 92 9.46 -6.36 -48.47
N TYR A 93 9.40 -5.56 -47.41
CA TYR A 93 9.15 -6.04 -46.05
C TYR A 93 7.76 -6.70 -45.94
N CYS A 94 6.72 -6.02 -46.42
CA CYS A 94 5.34 -6.49 -46.40
C CYS A 94 5.20 -7.81 -47.17
N PHE A 95 5.81 -7.91 -48.35
CA PHE A 95 5.84 -9.15 -49.14
C PHE A 95 6.50 -10.31 -48.39
N ARG A 96 7.68 -10.08 -47.78
CA ARG A 96 8.39 -11.11 -47.01
C ARG A 96 7.65 -11.55 -45.75
N ALA A 97 6.89 -10.64 -45.15
CA ALA A 97 6.12 -10.88 -43.94
C ALA A 97 4.68 -11.36 -44.21
N GLU A 98 4.30 -11.54 -45.49
CA GLU A 98 2.92 -11.86 -45.91
C GLU A 98 1.88 -10.89 -45.32
N LEU A 99 2.27 -9.61 -45.20
CA LEU A 99 1.47 -8.56 -44.57
C LEU A 99 0.97 -7.58 -45.64
N PRO A 100 -0.34 -7.26 -45.70
CA PRO A 100 -0.84 -6.18 -46.53
C PRO A 100 -0.21 -4.82 -46.15
N PRO A 101 0.15 -3.96 -47.12
CA PRO A 101 0.74 -2.65 -46.82
C PRO A 101 -0.14 -1.76 -45.93
N GLY A 102 -1.47 -1.86 -46.06
CA GLY A 102 -2.41 -1.16 -45.19
C GLY A 102 -2.27 -1.56 -43.71
N ASP A 103 -2.16 -2.85 -43.44
CA ASP A 103 -2.00 -3.39 -42.09
C ASP A 103 -0.66 -2.98 -41.48
N PHE A 104 0.38 -2.86 -42.31
CA PHE A 104 1.68 -2.32 -41.88
C PHE A 104 1.56 -0.87 -41.41
N VAL A 105 0.89 -0.01 -42.19
CA VAL A 105 0.67 1.40 -41.82
C VAL A 105 -0.12 1.50 -40.51
N ASP A 106 -1.16 0.68 -40.33
CA ASP A 106 -1.91 0.58 -39.08
C ASP A 106 -1.03 0.15 -37.90
N MET A 107 -0.11 -0.78 -38.12
CA MET A 107 0.85 -1.20 -37.11
C MET A 107 1.80 -0.08 -36.72
N VAL A 108 2.32 0.68 -37.69
CA VAL A 108 3.15 1.87 -37.45
C VAL A 108 2.37 2.90 -36.62
N HIS A 109 1.11 3.18 -36.95
CA HIS A 109 0.25 4.07 -36.17
C HIS A 109 0.04 3.58 -34.73
N LYS A 110 -0.19 2.28 -34.52
CA LYS A 110 -0.32 1.68 -33.19
C LYS A 110 0.97 1.82 -32.39
N VAL A 111 2.12 1.52 -32.99
CA VAL A 111 3.44 1.65 -32.33
C VAL A 111 3.73 3.10 -31.96
N ALA A 112 3.47 4.04 -32.86
CA ALA A 112 3.60 5.47 -32.59
C ALA A 112 2.66 5.94 -31.46
N SER A 113 1.43 5.45 -31.44
CA SER A 113 0.46 5.76 -30.37
C SER A 113 0.92 5.23 -29.02
N ILE A 114 1.46 4.01 -28.97
CA ILE A 114 2.05 3.42 -27.75
C ILE A 114 3.27 4.21 -27.30
N ALA A 115 4.15 4.61 -28.23
CA ALA A 115 5.31 5.45 -27.94
C ALA A 115 4.89 6.76 -27.26
N ASN A 116 3.89 7.44 -27.81
CA ASN A 116 3.34 8.68 -27.29
C ASN A 116 2.70 8.49 -25.90
N LEU A 117 1.83 7.48 -25.75
CA LEU A 117 1.16 7.19 -24.48
C LEU A 117 2.15 6.84 -23.37
N SER A 118 3.17 6.05 -23.71
CA SER A 118 4.20 5.61 -22.77
C SER A 118 5.33 6.62 -22.59
N LYS A 119 5.26 7.77 -23.27
CA LYS A 119 6.30 8.81 -23.34
C LYS A 119 7.69 8.22 -23.59
N THR A 120 7.75 7.21 -24.45
CA THR A 120 8.96 6.45 -24.76
C THR A 120 9.19 6.48 -26.26
N PRO A 121 10.35 6.97 -26.72
CA PRO A 121 10.72 6.91 -28.13
C PRO A 121 10.59 5.49 -28.71
N VAL A 122 10.20 5.40 -29.98
CA VAL A 122 9.93 4.12 -30.67
C VAL A 122 11.13 3.18 -30.63
N ASP A 123 12.35 3.71 -30.79
CA ASP A 123 13.62 2.98 -30.70
C ASP A 123 13.86 2.36 -29.30
N ARG A 124 13.32 2.98 -28.24
CA ARG A 124 13.48 2.51 -26.86
C ARG A 124 12.36 1.57 -26.41
N LEU A 125 11.24 1.51 -27.14
CA LEU A 125 10.11 0.64 -26.79
C LEU A 125 10.52 -0.82 -26.61
N PRO A 126 11.29 -1.46 -27.51
CA PRO A 126 11.67 -2.86 -27.35
C PRO A 126 12.42 -3.12 -26.03
N SER A 127 13.38 -2.27 -25.68
CA SER A 127 14.15 -2.41 -24.45
C SER A 127 13.28 -2.25 -23.19
N LYS A 128 12.35 -1.30 -23.21
CA LYS A 128 11.38 -1.09 -22.12
C LYS A 128 10.45 -2.28 -21.97
N ILE A 129 9.92 -2.81 -23.08
CA ILE A 129 9.08 -4.02 -23.09
C ILE A 129 9.83 -5.20 -22.47
N LEU A 130 11.09 -5.44 -22.89
CA LEU A 130 11.91 -6.52 -22.33
C LEU A 130 12.18 -6.36 -20.82
N LYS A 131 12.38 -5.12 -20.36
CA LYS A 131 12.57 -4.83 -18.93
C LYS A 131 11.30 -5.13 -18.14
N GLU A 132 10.15 -4.70 -18.63
CA GLU A 132 8.87 -4.94 -17.97
C GLU A 132 8.47 -6.43 -18.01
N GLN A 133 8.74 -7.14 -19.10
CA GLN A 133 8.56 -8.60 -19.16
C GLN A 133 9.42 -9.33 -18.10
N ARG A 134 10.68 -8.92 -17.91
CA ARG A 134 11.54 -9.47 -16.86
C ARG A 134 10.99 -9.20 -15.46
N ARG A 135 10.49 -7.98 -15.21
CA ARG A 135 9.84 -7.62 -13.94
C ARG A 135 8.60 -8.48 -13.69
N LEU A 136 7.75 -8.64 -14.70
CA LEU A 136 6.54 -9.44 -14.61
C LEU A 136 6.86 -10.90 -14.24
N ARG A 137 7.85 -11.52 -14.93
CA ARG A 137 8.30 -12.88 -14.61
C ARG A 137 8.83 -12.99 -13.17
N SER A 138 9.60 -11.99 -12.71
CA SER A 138 10.10 -11.95 -11.33
C SER A 138 8.96 -11.89 -10.31
N TYR A 139 7.95 -11.04 -10.53
CA TYR A 139 6.78 -10.98 -9.66
C TYR A 139 5.96 -12.28 -9.68
N GLN A 140 5.76 -12.89 -10.84
CA GLN A 140 5.08 -14.18 -10.95
C GLN A 140 5.80 -15.26 -10.14
N ASN A 141 7.14 -15.33 -10.22
CA ASN A 141 7.94 -16.28 -9.45
C ASN A 141 7.83 -16.02 -7.94
N ARG A 142 7.88 -14.74 -7.50
CA ARG A 142 7.72 -14.38 -6.08
C ARG A 142 6.33 -14.75 -5.56
N VAL A 143 5.28 -14.47 -6.32
CA VAL A 143 3.91 -14.85 -5.96
C VAL A 143 3.79 -16.36 -5.84
N LYS A 144 4.34 -17.12 -6.78
CA LYS A 144 4.34 -18.59 -6.73
C LYS A 144 5.09 -19.11 -5.49
N LEU A 145 6.27 -18.56 -5.20
CA LEU A 145 7.06 -18.93 -4.03
C LEU A 145 6.30 -18.63 -2.72
N ILE A 146 5.72 -17.44 -2.59
CA ILE A 146 4.92 -17.09 -1.41
C ILE A 146 3.73 -18.03 -1.26
N ARG A 147 3.03 -18.37 -2.35
CA ARG A 147 1.90 -19.32 -2.30
C ARG A 147 2.35 -20.69 -1.80
N ASN A 148 3.42 -21.24 -2.37
CA ASN A 148 3.96 -22.54 -1.96
C ASN A 148 4.40 -22.52 -0.49
N LEU A 149 5.12 -21.49 -0.06
CA LEU A 149 5.53 -21.34 1.35
C LEU A 149 4.31 -21.22 2.27
N THR A 150 3.28 -20.48 1.85
CA THR A 150 2.04 -20.36 2.61
C THR A 150 1.36 -21.71 2.78
N GLU A 151 1.30 -22.53 1.72
CA GLU A 151 0.71 -23.87 1.77
C GLU A 151 1.49 -24.82 2.67
N VAL A 152 2.83 -24.77 2.62
CA VAL A 152 3.70 -25.55 3.53
C VAL A 152 3.46 -25.15 4.98
N LEU A 153 3.42 -23.84 5.29
CA LEU A 153 3.18 -23.35 6.64
C LEU A 153 1.79 -23.75 7.15
N LEU A 154 0.75 -23.58 6.33
CA LEU A 154 -0.61 -24.00 6.67
C LEU A 154 -0.65 -25.50 7.00
N SER A 155 0.00 -26.34 6.19
CA SER A 155 0.10 -27.77 6.47
C SER A 155 0.86 -28.07 7.77
N GLN A 156 1.98 -27.38 8.02
CA GLN A 156 2.79 -27.56 9.23
C GLN A 156 2.00 -27.23 10.50
N TYR A 157 1.20 -26.16 10.48
CA TYR A 157 0.39 -25.73 11.61
C TYR A 157 -1.00 -26.35 11.64
N GLN A 158 -1.30 -27.31 10.74
CA GLN A 158 -2.64 -27.89 10.57
C GLN A 158 -3.75 -26.83 10.45
N ALA A 159 -3.40 -25.68 9.88
CA ALA A 159 -4.28 -24.55 9.71
C ALA A 159 -4.76 -24.49 8.26
N THR A 160 -5.95 -23.93 8.07
CA THR A 160 -6.55 -23.68 6.77
C THR A 160 -6.40 -22.21 6.38
N LYS A 161 -6.67 -21.89 5.11
CA LYS A 161 -6.73 -20.49 4.66
C LYS A 161 -7.84 -19.71 5.39
N ASP A 162 -8.90 -20.39 5.79
CA ASP A 162 -10.03 -19.81 6.51
C ASP A 162 -9.64 -19.47 7.94
N ASP A 163 -8.90 -20.34 8.65
CA ASP A 163 -8.35 -20.03 9.98
C ASP A 163 -7.48 -18.76 9.96
N LEU A 164 -6.73 -18.56 8.87
CA LEU A 164 -5.85 -17.40 8.69
C LEU A 164 -6.65 -16.12 8.38
N ALA A 165 -7.75 -16.25 7.64
CA ALA A 165 -8.69 -15.15 7.39
C ALA A 165 -9.44 -14.76 8.67
N ASP A 166 -9.92 -15.74 9.44
CA ASP A 166 -10.58 -15.54 10.73
C ASP A 166 -9.64 -14.89 11.74
N TYR A 167 -8.39 -15.36 11.83
CA TYR A 167 -7.38 -14.70 12.66
C TYR A 167 -7.18 -13.24 12.23
N LYS A 168 -7.06 -12.96 10.93
CA LYS A 168 -6.86 -11.58 10.45
C LYS A 168 -8.05 -10.67 10.78
N ASN A 169 -9.27 -11.17 10.65
CA ASN A 169 -10.49 -10.43 10.93
C ASN A 169 -10.67 -10.19 12.44
N ASN A 170 -10.33 -11.18 13.27
CA ASN A 170 -10.50 -11.13 14.72
C ASN A 170 -9.26 -10.59 15.45
N LYS A 171 -8.14 -10.37 14.76
CA LYS A 171 -6.88 -9.87 15.35
C LYS A 171 -7.05 -8.63 16.22
N PRO A 172 -7.81 -7.59 15.83
CA PRO A 172 -8.01 -6.42 16.68
C PRO A 172 -8.68 -6.78 18.02
N LEU A 173 -9.71 -7.62 17.98
CA LEU A 173 -10.44 -8.06 19.17
C LEU A 173 -9.55 -8.90 20.09
N LEU A 174 -8.76 -9.83 19.52
CA LEU A 174 -7.80 -10.65 20.28
C LEU A 174 -6.69 -9.81 20.93
N ILE A 175 -6.29 -8.69 20.32
CA ILE A 175 -5.32 -7.77 20.90
C ILE A 175 -5.93 -7.06 22.12
N ASP A 176 -7.16 -6.58 22.01
CA ASP A 176 -7.82 -5.87 23.10
C ASP A 176 -8.21 -6.80 24.26
N GLU A 177 -8.63 -8.02 23.94
CA GLU A 177 -8.87 -9.06 24.95
C GLU A 177 -7.58 -9.44 25.68
N ASN A 178 -6.46 -9.62 24.99
CA ASN A 178 -5.17 -9.86 25.64
C ASN A 178 -4.74 -8.71 26.55
N LYS A 179 -4.98 -7.44 26.16
CA LYS A 179 -4.73 -6.30 27.04
C LYS A 179 -5.59 -6.36 28.30
N ARG A 180 -6.90 -6.67 28.15
CA ARG A 180 -7.83 -6.81 29.28
C ARG A 180 -7.36 -7.89 30.24
N VAL A 181 -7.07 -9.09 29.72
CA VAL A 181 -6.59 -10.23 30.50
C VAL A 181 -5.26 -9.91 31.19
N LYS A 182 -4.38 -9.14 30.55
CA LYS A 182 -3.12 -8.70 31.18
C LYS A 182 -3.36 -7.78 32.37
N ILE A 183 -4.26 -6.80 32.23
CA ILE A 183 -4.65 -5.89 33.32
C ILE A 183 -5.27 -6.67 34.48
N GLU A 184 -6.19 -7.59 34.19
CA GLU A 184 -6.85 -8.43 35.18
C GLU A 184 -5.83 -9.29 35.95
N ASN A 185 -4.89 -9.91 35.24
CA ASN A 185 -3.79 -10.66 35.87
C ASN A 185 -2.91 -9.79 36.77
N GLU A 186 -2.66 -8.53 36.42
CA GLU A 186 -1.90 -7.61 37.28
C GLU A 186 -2.69 -7.24 38.55
N ILE A 187 -4.00 -7.03 38.44
CA ILE A 187 -4.89 -6.78 39.59
C ILE A 187 -4.88 -8.00 40.52
N LEU A 188 -5.13 -9.20 39.98
CA LEU A 188 -5.15 -10.44 40.75
C LEU A 188 -3.81 -10.72 41.44
N LYS A 189 -2.69 -10.41 40.79
CA LYS A 189 -1.36 -10.51 41.42
C LYS A 189 -1.22 -9.57 42.62
N LYS A 190 -1.67 -8.32 42.48
CA LYS A 190 -1.66 -7.35 43.59
C LYS A 190 -2.54 -7.81 44.74
N GLU A 191 -3.75 -8.25 44.45
CA GLU A 191 -4.68 -8.76 45.46
C GLU A 191 -4.12 -10.00 46.18
N SER A 192 -3.58 -10.97 45.44
CA SER A 192 -2.91 -12.14 46.01
C SER A 192 -1.75 -11.74 46.93
N SER A 193 -0.96 -10.74 46.54
CA SER A 193 0.14 -10.24 47.39
C SER A 193 -0.35 -9.55 48.66
N ALA A 194 -1.43 -8.76 48.58
CA ALA A 194 -2.03 -8.09 49.73
C ALA A 194 -2.66 -9.11 50.71
N LEU A 195 -3.35 -10.11 50.20
CA LEU A 195 -3.90 -11.20 51.01
C LEU A 195 -2.80 -12.01 51.70
N ARG A 196 -1.70 -12.31 51.00
CA ARG A 196 -0.53 -12.97 51.62
C ARG A 196 0.05 -12.14 52.76
N LYS A 197 0.16 -10.82 52.58
CA LYS A 197 0.64 -9.90 53.61
C LYS A 197 -0.31 -9.90 54.83
N LYS A 198 -1.61 -9.72 54.60
CA LYS A 198 -2.63 -9.74 55.66
C LYS A 198 -2.65 -11.07 56.41
N ASN A 199 -2.55 -12.19 55.70
CA ASN A 199 -2.50 -13.51 56.32
C ASN A 199 -1.23 -13.69 57.17
N SER A 200 -0.09 -13.15 56.71
CA SER A 200 1.14 -13.12 57.51
C SER A 200 1.01 -12.23 58.75
N GLU A 201 0.38 -11.07 58.63
CA GLU A 201 0.11 -10.16 59.77
C GLU A 201 -0.78 -10.86 60.81
N GLN A 202 -1.88 -11.49 60.38
CA GLN A 202 -2.76 -12.26 61.25
C GLN A 202 -2.05 -13.44 61.92
N TYR A 203 -1.19 -14.15 61.18
CA TYR A 203 -0.37 -15.21 61.74
C TYR A 203 0.57 -14.68 62.83
N MET A 204 1.19 -13.52 62.61
CA MET A 204 2.04 -12.87 63.61
C MET A 204 1.23 -12.40 64.83
N GLU A 205 0.04 -11.84 64.64
CA GLU A 205 -0.87 -11.46 65.75
C GLU A 205 -1.26 -12.66 66.61
N LEU A 206 -1.62 -13.79 65.97
CA LEU A 206 -1.92 -15.04 66.67
C LEU A 206 -0.70 -15.59 67.40
N TYR A 207 0.49 -15.46 66.81
CA TYR A 207 1.74 -15.87 67.43
C TYR A 207 2.07 -15.00 68.65
N THR A 208 1.95 -13.68 68.56
CA THR A 208 2.16 -12.76 69.69
C THR A 208 1.15 -12.99 70.80
N TYR A 209 -0.13 -13.17 70.46
CA TYR A 209 -1.18 -13.49 71.44
C TYR A 209 -0.82 -14.75 72.24
N ARG A 210 -0.40 -15.83 71.56
CA ARG A 210 0.04 -17.05 72.26
C ARG A 210 1.28 -16.82 73.13
N TYR A 211 2.23 -16.02 72.67
CA TYR A 211 3.46 -15.74 73.43
C TYR A 211 3.22 -14.83 74.64
N ASP A 212 2.32 -13.85 74.53
CA ASP A 212 1.93 -12.97 75.64
C ASP A 212 1.11 -13.72 76.71
N GLU A 213 0.36 -14.76 76.31
CA GLU A 213 -0.28 -15.71 77.24
C GLU A 213 0.69 -16.75 77.83
N MET A 214 1.92 -16.85 77.33
CA MET A 214 2.94 -17.74 77.89
C MET A 214 3.67 -17.09 79.08
N ILE A 215 3.56 -17.73 80.25
CA ILE A 215 4.36 -17.36 81.42
C ILE A 215 5.84 -17.60 81.10
N SER A 216 6.70 -16.58 81.24
CA SER A 216 8.13 -16.76 80.97
C SER A 216 8.71 -17.87 81.87
N GLU A 217 9.61 -18.71 81.32
CA GLU A 217 10.28 -19.76 82.10
C GLU A 217 11.00 -19.21 83.35
N ASN A 218 11.42 -17.94 83.31
CA ASN A 218 12.03 -17.27 84.46
C ASN A 218 11.02 -16.93 85.56
N GLU A 219 9.78 -16.55 85.21
CA GLU A 219 8.71 -16.36 86.20
C GLU A 219 8.25 -17.71 86.76
N LEU A 220 8.20 -18.77 85.95
CA LEU A 220 7.94 -20.13 86.43
C LEU A 220 9.00 -20.61 87.41
N LYS A 221 10.29 -20.37 87.13
CA LYS A 221 11.40 -20.69 88.06
C LYS A 221 11.31 -19.89 89.36
N LYS A 222 10.89 -18.62 89.31
CA LYS A 222 10.65 -17.82 90.53
C LYS A 222 9.46 -18.34 91.34
N LEU A 223 8.42 -18.84 90.65
CA LEU A 223 7.25 -19.47 91.28
C LEU A 223 7.67 -20.76 91.99
N ASP A 224 8.44 -21.61 91.32
CA ASP A 224 9.02 -22.85 91.87
C ASP A 224 9.94 -22.59 93.08
N LEU A 225 10.68 -21.48 93.09
CA LEU A 225 11.55 -21.07 94.21
C LEU A 225 10.80 -20.52 95.42
N LYS A 226 9.61 -19.94 95.23
CA LYS A 226 8.80 -19.32 96.29
C LYS A 226 7.73 -20.25 96.85
N TRP A 227 7.44 -21.35 96.19
CA TRP A 227 6.53 -22.37 96.70
C TRP A 227 7.19 -23.26 97.74
N LEU A 228 6.41 -23.58 98.78
CA LEU A 228 6.84 -24.40 99.91
C LEU A 228 7.00 -25.87 99.48
N PRO A 229 8.00 -26.60 100.01
CA PRO A 229 8.39 -27.93 99.51
C PRO A 229 7.35 -29.07 99.72
N HIS A 230 6.17 -28.79 100.25
CA HIS A 230 5.16 -29.80 100.60
C HIS A 230 3.83 -29.67 99.87
N GLU A 231 3.67 -28.68 99.00
CA GLU A 231 2.51 -28.56 98.10
C GLU A 231 2.98 -28.94 96.69
N GLY A 232 2.36 -29.96 96.08
CA GLY A 232 2.81 -30.53 94.81
C GLY A 232 3.02 -29.45 93.73
N ARG A 233 4.11 -29.57 92.97
CA ARG A 233 4.41 -28.63 91.87
C ARG A 233 3.26 -28.63 90.86
N ILE A 234 2.55 -27.50 90.74
CA ILE A 234 1.60 -27.28 89.65
C ILE A 234 2.40 -27.13 88.36
N SER A 235 2.12 -27.99 87.39
CA SER A 235 2.74 -27.90 86.07
C SER A 235 2.28 -26.65 85.33
N VAL A 236 3.08 -26.17 84.36
CA VAL A 236 2.70 -25.05 83.47
C VAL A 236 1.33 -25.27 82.83
N LYS A 237 1.02 -26.52 82.48
CA LYS A 237 -0.25 -26.92 81.88
C LYS A 237 -1.42 -26.79 82.86
N GLU A 238 -1.24 -27.17 84.12
CA GLU A 238 -2.26 -27.03 85.16
C GLU A 238 -2.46 -25.57 85.54
N LEU A 239 -1.39 -24.77 85.66
CA LEU A 239 -1.49 -23.34 85.95
C LEU A 239 -2.22 -22.58 84.83
N HIS A 240 -1.91 -22.92 83.58
CA HIS A 240 -2.64 -22.39 82.43
C HIS A 240 -4.10 -22.84 82.44
N GLY A 241 -4.38 -24.10 82.79
CA GLY A 241 -5.76 -24.61 82.94
C GLY A 241 -6.55 -23.84 84.00
N ILE A 242 -5.97 -23.59 85.18
CA ILE A 242 -6.60 -22.81 86.26
C ILE A 242 -6.86 -21.36 85.80
N ALA A 243 -5.87 -20.71 85.19
CA ALA A 243 -6.02 -19.33 84.71
C ALA A 243 -7.09 -19.23 83.60
N HIS A 244 -7.11 -20.18 82.67
CA HIS A 244 -8.07 -20.26 81.58
C HIS A 244 -9.49 -20.49 82.11
N GLU A 245 -9.66 -21.35 83.11
CA GLU A 245 -10.96 -21.61 83.74
C GLU A 245 -11.49 -20.39 84.51
N ILE A 246 -10.61 -19.67 85.22
CA ILE A 246 -10.96 -18.41 85.89
C ILE A 246 -11.39 -17.35 84.86
N TYR A 247 -10.70 -17.25 83.73
CA TYR A 247 -11.01 -16.28 82.67
C TYR A 247 -12.36 -16.54 81.99
N HIS A 248 -12.67 -17.80 81.66
CA HIS A 248 -13.93 -18.14 80.98
C HIS A 248 -15.13 -18.35 81.91
N SER A 249 -14.90 -18.62 83.19
CA SER A 249 -15.96 -18.77 84.20
C SER A 249 -15.74 -17.87 85.43
N PRO A 250 -15.58 -16.55 85.26
CA PRO A 250 -15.15 -15.65 86.34
C PRO A 250 -16.16 -15.58 87.49
N SER A 251 -17.44 -15.84 87.21
CA SER A 251 -18.51 -15.85 88.21
C SER A 251 -18.32 -16.93 89.29
N LYS A 252 -17.63 -18.03 88.97
CA LYS A 252 -17.36 -19.11 89.93
C LYS A 252 -16.19 -18.82 90.86
N TYR A 253 -15.35 -17.85 90.49
CA TYR A 253 -14.09 -17.55 91.16
C TYR A 253 -14.00 -16.09 91.62
N ILE A 254 -15.14 -15.42 91.83
CA ILE A 254 -15.24 -13.99 92.18
C ILE A 254 -14.36 -13.65 93.38
N ASP A 255 -14.33 -14.50 94.40
CA ASP A 255 -13.55 -14.24 95.61
C ASP A 255 -12.04 -14.27 95.36
N ILE A 256 -11.57 -15.22 94.54
CA ILE A 256 -10.17 -15.31 94.12
C ILE A 256 -9.80 -14.09 93.27
N ILE A 257 -10.65 -13.70 92.32
CA ILE A 257 -10.43 -12.52 91.47
C ILE A 257 -10.38 -11.24 92.32
N ARG A 258 -11.25 -11.11 93.33
CA ARG A 258 -11.27 -9.96 94.24
C ARG A 258 -9.99 -9.88 95.06
N GLN A 259 -9.49 -11.01 95.59
CA GLN A 259 -8.22 -11.06 96.33
C GLN A 259 -7.02 -10.70 95.44
N ILE A 260 -6.97 -11.23 94.21
CA ILE A 260 -5.92 -10.90 93.25
C ILE A 260 -5.93 -9.40 92.93
N ARG A 261 -7.12 -8.82 92.71
CA ARG A 261 -7.29 -7.38 92.44
C ARG A 261 -6.83 -6.51 93.62
N GLN A 262 -7.15 -6.89 94.85
CA GLN A 262 -6.74 -6.16 96.06
C GLN A 262 -5.22 -6.17 96.22
N LYS A 263 -4.57 -7.35 96.07
CA LYS A 263 -3.10 -7.46 96.09
C LYS A 263 -2.41 -6.69 94.97
N MET A 264 -3.04 -6.60 93.78
CA MET A 264 -2.50 -5.77 92.69
C MET A 264 -2.61 -4.28 93.01
N ALA A 265 -3.72 -3.83 93.59
CA ALA A 265 -3.88 -2.43 94.01
C ALA A 265 -2.87 -2.02 95.10
N GLU A 266 -2.60 -2.90 96.07
CA GLU A 266 -1.57 -2.70 97.10
C GLU A 266 -0.16 -2.61 96.52
N LYS A 267 0.15 -3.41 95.48
CA LYS A 267 1.44 -3.35 94.77
C LYS A 267 1.63 -2.12 93.89
N VAL A 268 0.55 -1.51 93.41
CA VAL A 268 0.61 -0.29 92.56
C VAL A 268 0.67 0.98 93.41
N ALA A 269 0.24 0.92 94.67
CA ALA A 269 0.29 2.04 95.62
C ALA A 269 1.58 2.10 96.46
N ALA A 270 2.45 1.10 96.38
CA ALA A 270 3.75 1.01 97.06
C ALA A 270 4.90 1.21 96.07
#